data_AF-A0A6S7JRX9-F1
#
_entry.id   AF-A0A6S7JRX9-F1
#
_cell.length_a   1.000
_cell.length_b   1.000
_cell.length_c   1.000
_cell.angle_alpha   90.00
_cell.angle_beta   90.00
_cell.angle_gamma   90.00
#
_symmetry.space_group_name_H-M   'P 1'
#
loop_
_entity.id
_entity.type
_entity.pdbx_description
1 polymer ?
#
loop_
_entity_poly.entity_id
_entity_poly.type
_entity_poly.pdbx_seq_one_letter_code
_entity_poly.pdbx_strand_id
1 'polypeptide(L)'
;MATGENTGETAEITLKTKLIQLGRARGKSDNVLKGGKEHVIRRHIETLKESLTEVSKWHRTVEAEKITSKEEVSEIDQWSNEIEKHIEAADQTIGLLEQWLNDTQVKREDQHRQERMNFELKLEEAKIKLKAEHKKVEAPS
;
A
#
# COMPACT_ATOMS: atom_id res chain seq x y z
N MET A 1 33.55 28.36 -25.07
CA MET A 1 33.41 26.89 -25.18
C MET A 1 33.65 26.29 -23.80
N ALA A 2 32.93 25.21 -23.48
CA ALA A 2 32.93 24.38 -22.27
C ALA A 2 32.08 24.88 -21.07
N THR A 3 30.78 24.53 -21.07
CA THR A 3 29.94 24.37 -19.87
C THR A 3 29.01 23.15 -20.05
N GLY A 4 29.56 22.02 -20.51
CA GLY A 4 28.80 20.80 -20.80
C GLY A 4 28.84 19.72 -19.71
N GLU A 5 29.64 19.89 -18.65
CA GLU A 5 30.00 18.78 -17.74
C GLU A 5 29.16 18.67 -16.44
N ASN A 6 28.21 19.58 -16.17
CA ASN A 6 27.59 19.62 -14.83
C ASN A 6 26.19 18.98 -14.70
N THR A 7 25.57 18.53 -15.79
CA THR A 7 24.18 18.00 -15.74
C THR A 7 24.10 16.54 -15.34
N GLY A 8 25.04 15.69 -15.78
CA GLY A 8 24.99 14.24 -15.50
C GLY A 8 25.30 13.88 -14.04
N GLU A 9 26.28 14.56 -13.43
CA GLU A 9 26.57 14.40 -12.00
C GLU A 9 25.36 14.81 -11.13
N THR A 10 24.62 15.82 -11.56
CA THR A 10 23.41 16.29 -10.89
C THR A 10 22.26 15.27 -10.98
N ALA A 11 22.08 14.59 -12.12
CA ALA A 11 21.04 13.58 -12.30
C ALA A 11 21.31 12.32 -11.46
N GLU A 12 22.56 11.82 -11.45
CA GLU A 12 22.95 10.67 -10.62
C GLU A 12 22.81 10.95 -9.12
N ILE A 13 23.26 12.12 -8.65
CA ILE A 13 23.09 12.54 -7.26
C ILE A 13 21.61 12.62 -6.89
N THR A 14 20.79 13.12 -7.81
CA THR A 14 19.34 13.20 -7.60
C THR A 14 18.72 11.81 -7.49
N LEU A 15 19.07 10.88 -8.39
CA LEU A 15 18.62 9.49 -8.32
C LEU A 15 19.02 8.82 -7.00
N LYS A 16 20.29 8.95 -6.58
CA LYS A 16 20.77 8.43 -5.29
C LYS A 16 19.96 9.00 -4.11
N THR A 17 19.67 10.30 -4.15
CA THR A 17 18.84 10.96 -3.13
C THR A 17 17.41 10.38 -3.11
N LYS A 18 16.80 10.16 -4.27
CA LYS A 18 15.46 9.56 -4.37
C LYS A 18 15.43 8.10 -3.92
N LEU A 19 16.47 7.31 -4.21
CA LEU A 19 16.60 5.95 -3.68
C LEU A 19 16.70 5.93 -2.15
N ILE A 20 17.46 6.86 -1.55
CA ILE A 20 17.52 7.01 -0.08
C ILE A 20 16.14 7.40 0.48
N GLN A 21 15.44 8.34 -0.15
CA GLN A 21 14.10 8.75 0.26
C GLN A 21 13.10 7.57 0.20
N LEU A 22 13.12 6.79 -0.89
CA LEU A 22 12.32 5.58 -1.05
C LEU A 22 12.65 4.56 0.04
N GLY A 23 13.93 4.28 0.29
CA GLY A 23 14.37 3.38 1.36
C GLY A 23 13.89 3.82 2.75
N ARG A 24 13.96 5.13 3.06
CA ARG A 24 13.45 5.68 4.32
C ARG A 24 11.93 5.60 4.43
N ALA A 25 11.20 5.82 3.35
CA ALA A 25 9.75 5.67 3.33
C ALA A 25 9.37 4.20 3.58
N ARG A 26 10.03 3.27 2.88
CA ARG A 26 9.83 1.82 3.07
C ARG A 26 10.12 1.39 4.50
N GLY A 27 11.23 1.82 5.09
CA GLY A 27 11.59 1.48 6.48
C GLY A 27 10.60 1.99 7.54
N LYS A 28 9.72 2.93 7.21
CA LYS A 28 8.64 3.39 8.11
C LYS A 28 7.37 2.56 8.02
N SER A 29 7.23 1.68 7.02
CA SER A 29 5.98 0.98 6.71
C SER A 29 5.52 0.08 7.86
N ASP A 30 6.44 -0.62 8.53
CA ASP A 30 6.10 -1.45 9.69
C ASP A 30 5.52 -0.62 10.85
N ASN A 31 6.06 0.58 11.09
CA ASN A 31 5.55 1.46 12.14
C ASN A 31 4.18 2.05 11.76
N VAL A 32 3.97 2.33 10.47
CA VAL A 32 2.66 2.76 9.95
C VAL A 32 1.62 1.65 10.09
N LEU A 33 1.98 0.40 9.79
CA LEU A 33 1.12 -0.77 9.98
C LEU A 33 0.79 -1.01 11.46
N LYS A 34 1.79 -0.96 12.35
CA LYS A 34 1.57 -1.07 13.81
C LYS A 34 0.61 -0.02 14.34
N GLY A 35 0.58 1.17 13.73
CA GLY A 35 -0.36 2.23 14.06
C GLY A 35 -1.82 1.89 13.74
N GLY A 36 -2.08 0.97 12.79
CA GLY A 36 -3.40 0.44 12.47
C GLY A 36 -4.43 1.46 11.95
N LYS A 37 -4.00 2.67 11.60
CA LYS A 37 -4.89 3.74 11.14
C LYS A 37 -5.00 3.72 9.62
N GLU A 38 -6.15 3.29 9.10
CA GLU A 38 -6.39 3.15 7.65
C GLU A 38 -6.01 4.39 6.84
N HIS A 39 -6.43 5.59 7.26
CA HIS A 39 -6.13 6.83 6.54
C HIS A 39 -4.62 7.16 6.53
N VAL A 40 -3.88 6.79 7.59
CA VAL A 40 -2.42 6.96 7.65
C VAL A 40 -1.74 5.98 6.70
N ILE A 41 -2.23 4.74 6.64
CA ILE A 41 -1.72 3.71 5.74
C ILE A 41 -1.96 4.11 4.27
N ARG A 42 -3.16 4.59 3.93
CA ARG A 42 -3.48 5.10 2.57
C ARG A 42 -2.54 6.24 2.15
N ARG A 43 -2.37 7.25 3.01
CA ARG A 43 -1.44 8.36 2.74
C ARG A 43 0.01 7.88 2.58
N HIS A 44 0.42 6.87 3.35
CA HIS A 44 1.77 6.30 3.25
C HIS A 44 1.95 5.52 1.93
N ILE A 45 0.93 4.79 1.45
CA ILE A 45 0.93 4.17 0.13
C ILE A 45 1.10 5.23 -0.97
N GLU A 46 0.38 6.35 -0.90
CA GLU A 46 0.51 7.46 -1.85
C GLU A 46 1.94 8.01 -1.86
N THR A 47 2.53 8.24 -0.68
CA THR A 47 3.92 8.69 -0.55
C THR A 47 4.92 7.73 -1.19
N LEU A 48 4.72 6.41 -1.05
CA LEU A 48 5.55 5.39 -1.67
C LEU A 48 5.40 5.40 -3.20
N LYS A 49 4.16 5.51 -3.72
CA LYS A 49 3.88 5.61 -5.16
C LYS A 49 4.49 6.85 -5.80
N GLU A 50 4.42 8.00 -5.12
CA GLU A 50 5.08 9.23 -5.56
C GLU A 50 6.60 9.07 -5.59
N SER A 51 7.18 8.51 -4.52
CA SER A 51 8.64 8.26 -4.45
C SER A 51 9.11 7.32 -5.56
N LEU A 52 8.34 6.27 -5.86
CA LEU A 52 8.61 5.34 -6.97
C LEU A 52 8.56 6.02 -8.33
N THR A 53 7.58 6.91 -8.53
CA THR A 53 7.46 7.68 -9.76
C THR A 53 8.68 8.57 -9.97
N GLU A 54 9.15 9.23 -8.90
CA GLU A 54 10.37 10.05 -8.95
C GLU A 54 11.63 9.21 -9.21
N VAL A 55 11.81 8.07 -8.53
CA VAL A 55 12.92 7.15 -8.78
C VAL A 55 12.92 6.68 -10.24
N SER A 56 11.76 6.24 -10.75
CA SER A 56 11.62 5.76 -12.14
C SER A 56 11.90 6.86 -13.17
N LYS A 57 11.55 8.11 -12.86
CA LYS A 57 11.87 9.26 -13.71
C LYS A 57 13.38 9.46 -13.77
N TRP A 58 14.04 9.57 -12.63
CA TRP A 58 15.47 9.84 -12.58
C TRP A 58 16.32 8.66 -13.04
N HIS A 59 15.83 7.44 -12.87
CA HIS A 59 16.44 6.23 -13.43
C HIS A 59 16.58 6.35 -14.96
N ARG A 60 15.47 6.61 -15.66
CA ARG A 60 15.47 6.78 -17.12
C ARG A 60 16.29 7.98 -17.58
N THR A 61 16.32 9.05 -16.80
CA THR A 61 17.16 10.22 -17.11
C THR A 61 18.64 9.85 -17.09
N VAL A 62 19.12 9.20 -16.02
CA VAL A 62 20.52 8.79 -15.91
C VAL A 62 20.85 7.74 -16.97
N GLU A 63 19.97 6.77 -17.21
CA GLU A 63 20.14 5.77 -18.25
C GLU A 63 20.36 6.41 -19.63
N ALA A 64 19.55 7.41 -19.99
CA ALA A 64 19.70 8.14 -21.25
C ALA A 64 21.04 8.89 -21.34
N GLU A 65 21.55 9.43 -20.23
CA GLU A 65 22.87 10.07 -20.17
C GLU A 65 24.02 9.07 -20.33
N LYS A 66 23.91 7.88 -19.71
CA LYS A 66 24.88 6.79 -19.86
C LYS A 66 24.94 6.29 -21.31
N ILE A 67 23.77 6.10 -21.94
CA ILE A 67 23.65 5.75 -23.36
C ILE A 67 24.28 6.83 -24.24
N THR A 68 24.00 8.11 -23.96
CA THR A 68 24.55 9.26 -24.72
C THR A 68 26.07 9.33 -24.59
N SER A 69 26.59 8.99 -23.41
CA SER A 69 28.02 8.91 -23.11
C SER A 69 28.69 7.68 -23.68
N LYS A 70 27.92 6.77 -24.31
CA LYS A 70 28.38 5.50 -24.88
C LYS A 70 29.07 4.61 -23.83
N GLU A 71 28.55 4.63 -22.60
CA GLU A 71 28.90 3.62 -21.61
C GLU A 71 28.55 2.22 -22.15
N GLU A 72 29.22 1.20 -21.61
CA GLU A 72 29.05 -0.16 -22.09
C GLU A 72 27.65 -0.68 -21.71
N VAL A 73 26.97 -1.36 -22.64
CA VAL A 73 25.56 -1.75 -22.46
C VAL A 73 25.40 -2.70 -21.28
N SER A 74 26.32 -3.65 -21.07
CA SER A 74 26.24 -4.57 -19.93
C SER A 74 26.46 -3.87 -18.58
N GLU A 75 27.27 -2.81 -18.53
CA GLU A 75 27.41 -1.94 -17.34
C GLU A 75 26.10 -1.19 -17.04
N ILE A 76 25.45 -0.64 -18.08
CA ILE A 76 24.14 0.03 -17.95
C ILE A 76 23.09 -0.98 -17.46
N ASP A 77 23.05 -2.19 -18.04
CA ASP A 77 22.10 -3.23 -17.65
C ASP A 77 22.32 -3.68 -16.20
N GLN A 78 23.57 -3.88 -15.78
CA GLN A 78 23.88 -4.27 -14.40
C GLN A 78 23.42 -3.20 -13.41
N TRP A 79 23.73 -1.94 -13.69
CA TRP A 79 23.30 -0.80 -12.87
C TRP A 79 21.77 -0.65 -12.83
N SER A 80 21.10 -0.78 -13.97
CA SER A 80 19.64 -0.69 -14.07
C SER A 80 18.96 -1.79 -13.25
N ASN A 81 19.45 -3.03 -13.36
CA ASN A 81 18.97 -4.18 -12.58
C ASN A 81 19.11 -3.97 -11.05
N GLU A 82 20.14 -3.26 -10.59
CA GLU A 82 20.26 -2.92 -9.17
C GLU A 82 19.17 -1.94 -8.71
N ILE A 83 18.83 -0.96 -9.54
CA ILE A 83 17.76 0.00 -9.25
C ILE A 83 16.40 -0.68 -9.28
N GLU A 84 16.16 -1.56 -10.24
CA GLU A 84 14.90 -2.32 -10.34
C GLU A 84 14.63 -3.14 -9.08
N LYS A 85 15.64 -3.75 -8.45
CA LYS A 85 15.48 -4.43 -7.15
C LYS A 85 14.95 -3.50 -6.06
N HIS A 86 15.36 -2.23 -6.04
CA HIS A 86 14.84 -1.26 -5.08
C HIS A 86 13.39 -0.88 -5.36
N ILE A 87 13.01 -0.81 -6.64
CA ILE A 87 11.64 -0.54 -7.10
C ILE A 87 10.73 -1.71 -6.72
N GLU A 88 11.09 -2.94 -7.11
CA GLU A 88 10.33 -4.16 -6.79
C GLU A 88 10.09 -4.31 -5.29
N ALA A 89 11.12 -4.06 -4.48
CA ALA A 89 10.99 -4.17 -3.04
C ALA A 89 10.08 -3.08 -2.44
N ALA A 90 9.94 -1.93 -3.10
CA ALA A 90 8.96 -0.90 -2.75
C ALA A 90 7.54 -1.32 -3.16
N ASP A 91 7.36 -1.86 -4.36
CA ASP A 91 6.08 -2.38 -4.84
C ASP A 91 5.55 -3.50 -3.95
N GLN A 92 6.42 -4.42 -3.52
CA GLN A 92 6.07 -5.44 -2.53
C GLN A 92 5.59 -4.82 -1.21
N THR A 93 6.26 -3.74 -0.76
CA THR A 93 5.86 -3.03 0.46
C THR A 93 4.48 -2.39 0.29
N ILE A 94 4.19 -1.78 -0.86
CA ILE A 94 2.87 -1.23 -1.19
C ILE A 94 1.82 -2.34 -1.18
N GLY A 95 2.09 -3.47 -1.83
CA GLY A 95 1.18 -4.62 -1.88
C GLY A 95 0.80 -5.13 -0.49
N LEU A 96 1.76 -5.20 0.44
CA LEU A 96 1.48 -5.59 1.84
C LEU A 96 0.57 -4.58 2.56
N LEU A 97 0.76 -3.28 2.32
CA LEU A 97 -0.08 -2.24 2.91
C LEU A 97 -1.50 -2.26 2.34
N GLU A 98 -1.63 -2.46 1.03
CA GLU A 98 -2.93 -2.59 0.35
C GLU A 98 -3.67 -3.85 0.79
N GLN A 99 -2.96 -4.97 0.92
CA GLN A 99 -3.51 -6.21 1.46
C GLN A 99 -4.04 -6.00 2.88
N TRP A 100 -3.27 -5.33 3.74
CA TRP A 100 -3.73 -5.04 5.11
C TRP A 100 -5.03 -4.24 5.14
N LEU A 101 -5.18 -3.24 4.26
CA LEU A 101 -6.42 -2.46 4.15
C LEU A 101 -7.60 -3.34 3.70
N ASN A 102 -7.38 -4.19 2.70
CA ASN A 102 -8.40 -5.11 2.21
C ASN A 102 -8.84 -6.10 3.29
N ASP A 103 -7.88 -6.74 3.96
CA ASP A 103 -8.17 -7.70 5.04
C ASP A 103 -8.93 -7.06 6.20
N THR A 104 -8.64 -5.79 6.48
CA THR A 104 -9.32 -5.01 7.53
C THR A 104 -10.77 -4.70 7.13
N GLN A 105 -11.00 -4.37 5.86
CA GLN A 105 -12.35 -4.17 5.33
C GLN A 105 -13.18 -5.46 5.37
N VAL A 106 -12.63 -6.57 4.87
CA VAL A 106 -13.30 -7.89 4.87
C VAL A 106 -13.69 -8.30 6.30
N LYS A 107 -12.77 -8.16 7.26
CA LYS A 107 -13.08 -8.46 8.68
C LYS A 107 -14.22 -7.61 9.24
N ARG A 108 -14.29 -6.33 8.89
CA ARG A 108 -15.38 -5.44 9.33
C ARG A 108 -16.72 -5.85 8.71
N GLU A 109 -16.72 -6.21 7.43
CA GLU A 109 -17.92 -6.66 6.73
C GLU A 109 -18.44 -7.99 7.31
N ASP A 110 -17.54 -8.92 7.64
CA ASP A 110 -17.87 -10.19 8.28
C ASP A 110 -18.44 -9.98 9.69
N GLN A 111 -17.83 -9.09 10.49
CA GLN A 111 -18.35 -8.72 11.80
C GLN A 111 -19.77 -8.15 11.70
N HIS A 112 -20.00 -7.20 10.79
CA HIS A 112 -21.33 -6.63 10.59
C HIS A 112 -22.35 -7.67 10.12
N ARG A 113 -21.95 -8.60 9.24
CA ARG A 113 -22.81 -9.71 8.80
C ARG A 113 -23.19 -10.61 9.97
N GLN A 114 -22.23 -10.96 10.83
CA GLN A 114 -22.48 -11.79 12.00
C GLN A 114 -23.40 -11.09 13.01
N GLU A 115 -23.19 -9.80 13.26
CA GLU A 115 -24.05 -8.99 14.13
C GLU A 115 -25.49 -8.95 13.62
N ARG A 116 -25.68 -8.77 12.31
CA ARG A 116 -27.01 -8.82 11.68
C ARG A 116 -27.68 -10.18 11.84
N MET A 117 -26.97 -11.27 11.57
CA MET A 117 -27.51 -12.62 11.73
C MET A 117 -27.91 -12.88 13.20
N ASN A 118 -27.06 -12.48 14.15
CA ASN A 118 -27.35 -12.62 15.57
C ASN A 118 -28.58 -11.80 16.00
N PHE A 119 -28.76 -10.60 15.46
CA PHE A 119 -29.94 -9.79 15.70
C PHE A 119 -31.21 -10.43 15.12
N GLU A 120 -31.15 -10.94 13.88
CA GLU A 120 -32.27 -11.62 13.23
C GLU A 120 -32.71 -12.87 14.00
N LEU A 121 -31.75 -13.68 14.50
CA LEU A 121 -32.04 -14.83 15.36
C LEU A 121 -32.75 -14.42 16.66
N LYS A 122 -32.22 -13.42 17.38
CA LYS A 122 -32.84 -12.92 18.61
C LYS A 122 -34.24 -12.35 18.37
N LEU A 123 -34.44 -11.67 17.24
CA LEU A 123 -35.75 -11.14 16.85
C LEU A 123 -36.76 -12.28 16.63
N GLU A 124 -36.35 -13.35 15.95
CA GLU A 124 -37.24 -14.49 15.71
C GLU A 124 -37.57 -15.26 17.00
N GLU A 125 -36.58 -15.47 17.87
CA GLU A 125 -36.81 -16.02 19.21
C GLU A 125 -37.80 -15.19 20.04
N ALA A 126 -37.67 -13.86 20.00
CA ALA A 126 -38.58 -12.94 20.69
C ALA A 126 -40.01 -13.03 20.14
N LYS A 127 -40.18 -13.11 18.82
CA LYS A 127 -41.50 -13.29 18.19
C LYS A 127 -42.15 -14.61 18.61
N ILE A 128 -41.39 -15.70 18.69
CA ILE A 128 -41.90 -17.00 19.12
C ILE A 128 -42.39 -16.93 20.58
N LYS A 129 -41.61 -16.31 21.47
CA LYS A 129 -41.99 -16.10 22.88
C LYS A 129 -43.29 -15.30 23.01
N LEU A 130 -43.39 -14.16 22.31
CA LEU A 130 -44.61 -13.34 22.30
C LEU A 130 -45.84 -14.10 21.80
N LYS A 131 -45.69 -14.88 20.73
CA LYS A 131 -46.78 -15.73 20.22
C LYS A 131 -47.21 -16.80 21.23
N ALA A 132 -46.25 -17.40 21.93
CA ALA A 132 -46.53 -18.40 22.96
C ALA A 132 -47.24 -17.80 24.18
N GLU A 133 -46.86 -16.58 24.57
CA GLU A 133 -47.50 -15.82 25.66
C GLU A 133 -48.94 -15.44 25.29
N HIS A 134 -49.18 -14.90 24.08
CA HIS A 134 -50.54 -14.59 23.62
C HIS A 134 -51.44 -15.84 23.59
N LYS A 135 -50.95 -16.98 23.10
CA LYS A 135 -51.72 -18.24 23.10
C LYS A 135 -52.08 -18.75 24.50
N LYS A 136 -51.28 -18.45 25.52
CA LYS A 136 -51.59 -18.80 26.92
C LYS A 136 -52.67 -17.92 27.54
N VAL A 137 -52.80 -16.67 27.08
CA VAL A 137 -53.82 -15.72 27.57
C VAL A 137 -55.18 -15.96 26.89
N GLU A 138 -55.20 -16.49 25.66
CA GLU A 138 -56.43 -16.77 24.89
C GLU A 138 -57.07 -18.14 25.16
N ALA A 139 -56.47 -19.03 25.96
CA ALA A 139 -57.09 -20.28 26.38
C ALA A 139 -57.83 -20.05 27.73
N PRO A 140 -59.17 -19.87 27.76
CA PRO A 140 -59.90 -19.75 29.01
C PRO A 140 -59.98 -21.10 29.73
N SER A 141 -59.96 -21.05 31.07
CA SER A 141 -60.39 -22.15 31.97
C SER A 141 -61.78 -22.66 31.63
#